data_AF-A0A4Q6AI51-F1
#
_entry.id   AF-A0A4Q6AI51-F1
#
_cell.length_a   1.000
_cell.length_b   1.000
_cell.length_c   1.000
_cell.angle_alpha   90.00
_cell.angle_beta   90.00
_cell.angle_gamma   90.00
#
_symmetry.space_group_name_H-M   'P 1'
#
loop_
_entity.id
_entity.type
_entity.pdbx_description
1 polymer ?
#
loop_
_entity_poly.entity_id
_entity_poly.type
_entity_poly.pdbx_seq_one_letter_code
_entity_poly.pdbx_strand_id
1 'polypeptide(L)'
;MPNSLRPEIKAHERSTIADLALRLTGSKPESEARLESCIVNVLRRMAASGTADFNSYLNRVASSASELGQLVSALTIHHTSWFRESVHLDRLKTHATDYA
;
A
#
# COMPACT_ATOMS: atom_id res chain seq x y z
N MET A 1 -16.50 -17.32 20.86
CA MET A 1 -16.01 -15.93 20.70
C MET A 1 -17.10 -15.16 19.97
N PRO A 2 -17.59 -14.02 20.48
CA PRO A 2 -18.59 -13.25 19.77
C PRO A 2 -18.00 -12.78 18.43
N ASN A 3 -18.81 -12.83 17.39
CA ASN A 3 -18.46 -12.51 16.01
C ASN A 3 -18.07 -11.02 15.93
N SER A 4 -16.79 -10.72 16.14
CA SER A 4 -16.25 -9.36 16.05
C SER A 4 -16.47 -8.87 14.63
N LEU A 5 -17.34 -7.88 14.45
CA LEU A 5 -17.62 -7.17 13.21
C LEU A 5 -16.27 -6.83 12.54
N ARG A 6 -15.91 -7.57 11.50
CA ARG A 6 -14.75 -7.22 10.69
C ARG A 6 -15.10 -5.92 9.98
N PRO A 7 -14.22 -4.89 10.01
CA PRO A 7 -14.46 -3.69 9.24
C PRO A 7 -14.62 -4.10 7.77
N GLU A 8 -15.66 -3.59 7.12
CA GLU A 8 -15.97 -3.84 5.72
C GLU A 8 -15.84 -2.53 4.94
N ILE A 9 -15.21 -2.60 3.75
CA ILE A 9 -15.12 -1.45 2.84
C ILE A 9 -16.35 -1.40 1.95
N LYS A 10 -17.09 -0.30 2.03
CA LYS A 10 -18.29 -0.02 1.22
C LYS A 10 -17.92 0.39 -0.20
N ALA A 11 -18.86 0.26 -1.14
CA ALA A 11 -18.63 0.57 -2.56
C ALA A 11 -18.03 1.97 -2.82
N HIS A 12 -18.51 3.01 -2.13
CA HIS A 12 -17.98 4.37 -2.28
C HIS A 12 -16.56 4.52 -1.71
N GLU A 13 -16.24 3.81 -0.62
CA GLU A 13 -14.92 3.82 0.01
C GLU A 13 -13.86 3.16 -0.87
N ARG A 14 -14.26 2.17 -1.70
CA ARG A 14 -13.38 1.59 -2.73
C ARG A 14 -12.86 2.64 -3.71
N SER A 15 -13.74 3.53 -4.17
CA SER A 15 -13.34 4.66 -5.04
C SER A 15 -12.39 5.59 -4.30
N THR A 16 -12.69 5.89 -3.03
CA THR A 16 -11.81 6.72 -2.20
C THR A 16 -10.41 6.11 -2.04
N ILE A 17 -10.30 4.79 -1.84
CA ILE A 17 -9.01 4.10 -1.74
C ILE A 17 -8.23 4.20 -3.07
N ALA A 18 -8.89 4.01 -4.20
CA ALA A 18 -8.26 4.16 -5.52
C ALA A 18 -7.78 5.60 -5.77
N ASP A 19 -8.56 6.60 -5.37
CA ASP A 19 -8.21 8.01 -5.51
C ASP A 19 -7.08 8.41 -4.55
N LEU A 20 -7.07 7.87 -3.33
CA LEU A 20 -5.96 8.06 -2.38
C LEU A 20 -4.67 7.44 -2.90
N ALA A 21 -4.73 6.24 -3.49
CA ALA A 21 -3.57 5.62 -4.12
C ALA A 21 -2.97 6.55 -5.19
N LEU A 22 -3.79 7.06 -6.10
CA LEU A 22 -3.34 7.98 -7.14
C LEU A 22 -2.75 9.26 -6.55
N ARG A 23 -3.44 9.90 -5.60
CA ARG A 23 -3.03 11.18 -5.02
C ARG A 23 -1.76 11.09 -4.18
N LEU A 24 -1.58 10.00 -3.42
CA LEU A 24 -0.48 9.86 -2.48
C LEU A 24 0.76 9.21 -3.11
N THR A 25 0.59 8.37 -4.13
CA THR A 25 1.68 7.55 -4.70
C THR A 25 1.94 7.82 -6.18
N GLY A 26 1.08 8.60 -6.84
CA GLY A 26 1.11 8.79 -8.29
C GLY A 26 0.66 7.57 -9.10
N SER A 27 0.23 6.48 -8.44
CA SER A 27 -0.16 5.23 -9.08
C SER A 27 -1.61 4.87 -8.74
N LYS A 28 -2.40 4.49 -9.74
CA LYS A 28 -3.78 4.01 -9.55
C LYS A 28 -3.84 2.48 -9.72
N PRO A 29 -4.61 1.74 -8.92
CA PRO A 29 -4.87 0.34 -9.19
C PRO A 29 -5.62 0.19 -10.52
N GLU A 30 -4.99 -0.40 -11.52
CA GLU A 30 -5.55 -0.53 -12.88
C GLU A 30 -6.48 -1.74 -13.04
N SER A 31 -6.50 -2.65 -12.06
CA SER A 31 -7.34 -3.84 -12.06
C SER A 31 -8.01 -4.07 -10.71
N GLU A 32 -9.13 -4.79 -10.74
CA GLU A 32 -9.88 -5.13 -9.53
C GLU A 32 -9.01 -5.89 -8.52
N ALA A 33 -8.18 -6.82 -9.00
CA ALA A 33 -7.26 -7.58 -8.14
C ALA A 33 -6.23 -6.67 -7.44
N ARG A 34 -5.76 -5.60 -8.09
CA ARG A 34 -4.84 -4.63 -7.47
C ARG A 34 -5.56 -3.77 -6.44
N LEU A 35 -6.78 -3.35 -6.72
CA LEU A 35 -7.61 -2.60 -5.78
C LEU A 35 -7.91 -3.44 -4.53
N GLU A 36 -8.28 -4.71 -4.72
CA GLU A 36 -8.52 -5.66 -3.62
C GLU A 36 -7.28 -5.85 -2.74
N SER A 37 -6.08 -5.94 -3.33
CA SER A 37 -4.84 -5.99 -2.54
C SER A 37 -4.66 -4.75 -1.66
N CYS A 38 -4.94 -3.56 -2.21
CA CYS A 38 -4.90 -2.31 -1.45
C CYS A 38 -5.94 -2.31 -0.31
N ILE A 39 -7.17 -2.75 -0.59
CA ILE A 39 -8.26 -2.85 0.38
C ILE A 39 -7.88 -3.79 1.54
N VAL A 40 -7.34 -4.97 1.24
CA VAL A 40 -6.87 -5.92 2.26
C VAL A 40 -5.79 -5.31 3.15
N ASN A 41 -4.85 -4.58 2.56
CA ASN A 41 -3.80 -3.91 3.33
C ASN A 41 -4.36 -2.78 4.20
N VAL A 42 -5.28 -1.97 3.68
CA VAL A 42 -5.98 -0.92 4.44
C VAL A 42 -6.77 -1.52 5.60
N LEU A 43 -7.52 -2.59 5.38
CA LEU A 43 -8.26 -3.30 6.44
C LEU A 43 -7.32 -3.83 7.54
N ARG A 44 -6.15 -4.35 7.17
CA ARG A 44 -5.12 -4.74 8.15
C ARG A 44 -4.60 -3.55 8.96
N ARG A 45 -4.41 -2.39 8.32
CA ARG A 45 -4.05 -1.16 9.03
C ARG A 45 -5.14 -0.71 9.98
N MET A 46 -6.40 -0.70 9.54
CA MET A 46 -7.55 -0.36 10.39
C MET A 46 -7.61 -1.24 11.65
N ALA A 47 -7.40 -2.54 11.50
CA ALA A 47 -7.34 -3.47 12.63
C ALA A 47 -6.14 -3.17 13.55
N ALA A 48 -4.95 -2.91 12.99
CA ALA A 48 -3.75 -2.58 13.76
C ALA A 48 -3.85 -1.23 14.49
N SER A 49 -4.59 -0.26 13.95
CA SER A 49 -4.84 1.05 14.57
C SER A 49 -6.04 1.07 15.49
N GLY A 50 -6.78 -0.04 15.63
CA GLY A 50 -7.95 -0.14 16.50
C GLY A 50 -9.15 0.69 16.04
N THR A 51 -9.28 0.94 14.73
CA THR A 51 -10.35 1.78 14.17
C THR A 51 -11.48 0.91 13.63
N ALA A 52 -12.72 1.22 14.02
CA ALA A 52 -13.89 0.39 13.72
C ALA A 52 -14.37 0.49 12.25
N ASP A 53 -14.12 1.63 11.60
CA ASP A 53 -14.59 1.93 10.25
C ASP A 53 -13.58 2.79 9.48
N PHE A 54 -13.76 2.88 8.16
CA PHE A 54 -12.81 3.53 7.26
C PHE A 54 -12.69 5.04 7.53
N ASN A 55 -13.79 5.72 7.87
CA ASN A 55 -13.76 7.15 8.18
C ASN A 55 -12.98 7.43 9.47
N SER A 56 -13.20 6.62 10.52
CA SER A 56 -12.42 6.64 11.75
C SER A 56 -10.93 6.42 11.49
N TYR A 57 -10.60 5.52 10.55
CA TYR A 57 -9.22 5.31 10.11
C TYR A 57 -8.63 6.51 9.37
N LEU A 58 -9.37 7.15 8.47
CA LEU A 58 -8.89 8.36 7.80
C LEU A 58 -8.65 9.51 8.79
N ASN A 59 -9.50 9.66 9.81
CA ASN A 59 -9.26 10.63 10.89
C ASN A 59 -7.97 10.31 11.68
N ARG A 60 -7.69 9.02 11.90
CA ARG A 60 -6.44 8.58 12.52
C ARG A 60 -5.22 8.89 11.64
N VAL A 61 -5.32 8.66 10.34
CA VAL A 61 -4.28 9.00 9.36
C VAL A 61 -4.01 10.51 9.34
N ALA A 62 -5.05 11.33 9.34
CA ALA A 62 -4.92 12.79 9.31
C ALA A 62 -4.24 13.36 10.58
N SER A 63 -4.37 12.68 11.72
CA SER A 63 -3.80 13.08 13.00
C SER A 63 -2.45 12.42 13.34
N SER A 64 -1.93 11.55 12.47
CA SER A 64 -0.69 10.79 12.72
C SER A 64 0.17 10.65 11.47
N ALA A 65 1.29 11.38 11.43
CA ALA A 65 2.27 11.26 10.34
C ALA A 65 2.81 9.82 10.18
N SER A 66 2.94 9.09 11.30
CA SER A 66 3.34 7.68 11.26
C SER A 66 2.29 6.82 10.56
N GLU A 67 1.00 7.02 10.86
CA GLU A 67 -0.07 6.24 10.23
C GLU A 67 -0.26 6.64 8.76
N LEU A 68 -0.03 7.91 8.40
CA LEU A 68 0.05 8.32 7.00
C LEU A 68 1.12 7.55 6.23
N GLY A 69 2.32 7.39 6.80
CA GLY A 69 3.36 6.56 6.20
C GLY A 69 2.93 5.10 6.02
N GLN A 70 2.18 4.56 6.98
CA GLN A 70 1.63 3.20 6.90
C GLN A 70 0.53 3.08 5.84
N LEU A 71 -0.32 4.10 5.68
CA LEU A 71 -1.28 4.15 4.58
C LEU A 71 -0.57 4.14 3.23
N VAL A 72 0.44 5.00 3.03
CA VAL A 72 1.23 5.04 1.78
C VAL A 72 1.87 3.67 1.52
N SER A 73 2.41 3.02 2.54
CA SER A 73 2.96 1.67 2.43
C SER A 73 1.91 0.63 2.05
N ALA A 74 0.68 0.74 2.58
CA ALA A 74 -0.42 -0.18 2.28
C ALA A 74 -0.93 -0.06 0.84
N LEU A 75 -0.79 1.14 0.25
CA LEU A 75 -1.20 1.46 -1.12
C LEU A 75 -0.11 1.15 -2.17
N THR A 76 1.07 0.69 -1.76
CA THR A 76 2.21 0.42 -2.64
C THR A 76 2.57 -1.08 -2.69
N ILE A 77 3.26 -1.49 -3.75
CA ILE A 77 3.70 -2.88 -3.96
C ILE A 77 5.20 -2.96 -3.72
N HIS A 78 5.61 -3.74 -2.72
CA HIS A 78 7.01 -3.89 -2.29
C HIS A 78 7.66 -5.18 -2.77
N HIS A 79 7.04 -5.90 -3.72
CA HIS A 79 7.55 -7.19 -4.18
C HIS A 79 8.93 -7.02 -4.83
N THR A 80 9.94 -7.66 -4.24
CA THR A 80 11.32 -7.63 -4.70
C THR A 80 12.01 -8.97 -4.41
N SER A 81 13.15 -9.20 -5.05
CA SER A 81 13.95 -10.41 -4.88
C SER A 81 15.43 -10.12 -5.07
N TRP A 82 16.28 -10.94 -4.50
CA TRP A 82 17.73 -10.89 -4.75
C TRP A 82 18.01 -11.07 -6.24
N PHE A 83 18.91 -10.24 -6.77
CA PHE A 83 19.28 -10.23 -8.19
C PHE A 83 18.09 -10.14 -9.15
N ARG A 84 17.02 -9.44 -8.75
CA ARG A 84 15.92 -9.08 -9.66
C ARG A 84 16.51 -8.38 -10.88
N GLU A 85 16.15 -8.85 -12.08
CA GLU A 85 16.67 -8.36 -13.36
C GLU A 85 18.22 -8.48 -13.45
N SER A 86 18.75 -9.66 -13.12
CA SER A 86 20.19 -9.94 -12.99
C SER A 86 21.07 -9.49 -14.17
N VAL A 87 20.55 -9.48 -15.40
CA VAL A 87 21.26 -8.96 -16.59
C VAL A 87 21.72 -7.50 -16.39
N HIS A 88 20.96 -6.69 -15.66
CA HIS A 88 21.36 -5.32 -15.32
C HIS A 88 22.58 -5.28 -14.40
N LEU A 89 22.72 -6.24 -13.50
CA LEU A 89 23.87 -6.34 -12.60
C LEU A 89 25.13 -6.77 -13.35
N ASP A 90 25.01 -7.63 -14.36
CA ASP A 90 26.14 -7.99 -15.21
C ASP A 90 26.62 -6.79 -16.04
N ARG A 91 25.70 -5.99 -16.58
CA ARG A 91 26.06 -4.71 -17.25
C ARG A 91 26.73 -3.73 -16.29
N LEU A 92 26.23 -3.62 -15.06
CA LEU A 92 26.83 -2.76 -14.05
C LEU A 92 28.28 -3.16 -13.76
N LYS A 93 28.58 -4.46 -13.65
CA LYS A 93 29.95 -4.95 -13.46
C LYS A 93 30.88 -4.50 -14.60
N THR A 94 30.44 -4.65 -15.85
CA THR A 94 31.22 -4.22 -17.03
C THR A 94 31.56 -2.73 -16.97
N HIS A 95 30.60 -1.88 -16.61
CA HIS A 95 30.82 -0.43 -16.59
C HIS A 95 31.52 0.08 -15.33
N ALA A 96 31.35 -0.59 -14.19
CA ALA A 96 31.98 -0.18 -12.93
C ALA A 96 33.50 -0.40 -12.96
N THR A 97 33.99 -1.38 -13.73
CA THR A 97 35.43 -1.63 -13.94
C THR A 97 36.11 -0.57 -14.81
N ASP A 98 35.36 0.27 -15.54
CA ASP A 98 35.94 1.35 -16.36
C ASP A 98 36.37 2.58 -15.52
N TYR A 99 36.04 2.59 -14.22
CA TYR A 99 36.33 3.71 -13.29
C TYR A 99 37.20 3.31 -12.09
N ALA A 100 37.77 2.11 -12.09
CA ALA A 100 38.67 1.60 -11.05
C ALA A 100 40.13 1.58 -11.53
#